data_AF-A0A2M7H2J5-F1
#
_entry.id   AF-A0A2M7H2J5-F1
#
_cell.length_a   1.000
_cell.length_b   1.000
_cell.length_c   1.000
_cell.angle_alpha   90.00
_cell.angle_beta   90.00
_cell.angle_gamma   90.00
#
_symmetry.space_group_name_H-M   'P 1'
#
loop_
_entity.id
_entity.type
_entity.pdbx_description
1 polymer ?
#
loop_
_entity_poly.entity_id
_entity_poly.type
_entity_poly.pdbx_seq_one_letter_code
_entity_poly.pdbx_strand_id
1 'polypeptide(L)'
;MYKNLFFILLLIIAGVGTAFAFNRTELLLIQDTSPVSEDVVPTNLETDLYQEQNGIEITIERIEQREDVTVLTLGLSNHRFDLGQDVIYEQATLNGQASISHTIPTNAVGGHHVEAEVLFEKTTSGSLVLTPVEGTTFTFNNLW
;
A
#
# COMPACT_ATOMS: atom_id res chain seq x y z
N MET A 1 22.46 -23.38 41.13
CA MET A 1 23.01 -23.44 39.76
C MET A 1 22.70 -24.80 39.18
N TYR A 2 21.68 -24.90 38.35
CA TYR A 2 21.28 -26.15 37.70
C TYR A 2 21.47 -26.01 36.19
N LYS A 3 22.30 -26.87 35.61
CA LYS A 3 21.98 -27.76 34.47
C LYS A 3 23.25 -28.08 33.67
N ASN A 4 23.76 -29.27 33.95
CA ASN A 4 24.63 -30.01 33.06
C ASN A 4 23.87 -30.34 31.77
N LEU A 5 24.39 -29.80 30.67
CA LEU A 5 24.79 -30.53 29.48
C LEU A 5 24.19 -31.95 29.34
N PHE A 6 23.08 -32.07 28.61
CA PHE A 6 22.64 -33.36 28.06
C PHE A 6 22.80 -33.32 26.54
N PHE A 7 23.56 -34.30 26.09
CA PHE A 7 23.94 -34.60 24.72
C PHE A 7 22.73 -34.99 23.85
N ILE A 8 22.66 -34.35 22.69
CA ILE A 8 22.52 -34.91 21.32
C ILE A 8 21.73 -36.22 21.19
N LEU A 9 20.57 -36.13 20.52
CA LEU A 9 19.91 -37.27 19.88
C LEU A 9 19.38 -36.88 18.47
N LEU A 10 20.05 -37.45 17.46
CA LEU A 10 19.57 -37.99 16.17
C LEU A 10 18.16 -37.62 15.66
N LEU A 11 18.04 -37.20 14.38
CA LEU A 11 17.70 -38.10 13.25
C LEU A 11 17.58 -37.37 11.90
N ILE A 12 18.12 -38.05 10.89
CA ILE A 12 18.13 -37.77 9.45
C ILE A 12 16.74 -38.05 8.86
N ILE A 13 16.19 -37.14 8.03
CA ILE A 13 15.34 -37.50 6.88
C ILE A 13 15.66 -36.55 5.72
N ALA A 14 16.41 -37.06 4.73
CA ALA A 14 16.50 -36.47 3.41
C ALA A 14 15.29 -36.97 2.60
N GLY A 15 14.34 -36.08 2.34
CA GLY A 15 13.16 -36.32 1.52
C GLY A 15 13.39 -35.84 0.10
N VAL A 16 13.38 -36.79 -0.83
CA VAL A 16 13.53 -36.66 -2.28
C VAL A 16 12.29 -36.05 -2.93
N GLY A 17 12.52 -35.15 -3.89
CA GLY A 17 11.76 -35.11 -5.15
C GLY A 17 10.45 -34.33 -5.16
N THR A 18 10.45 -33.19 -5.86
CA THR A 18 9.26 -32.76 -6.60
C THR A 18 9.65 -32.48 -8.05
N ALA A 19 8.91 -33.14 -8.94
CA ALA A 19 9.11 -33.12 -10.37
C ALA A 19 8.57 -31.82 -10.97
N PHE A 20 9.37 -31.16 -11.81
CA PHE A 20 8.88 -30.12 -12.70
C PHE A 20 8.19 -30.78 -13.89
N ALA A 21 6.85 -30.79 -13.88
CA ALA A 21 6.05 -31.17 -15.03
C ALA A 21 5.98 -29.99 -16.01
N PHE A 22 6.78 -30.05 -17.08
CA PHE A 22 6.54 -29.26 -18.29
C PHE A 22 5.27 -29.78 -18.95
N ASN A 23 4.16 -29.04 -18.83
CA ASN A 23 3.00 -29.32 -19.66
C ASN A 23 3.09 -28.48 -20.95
N ARG A 24 3.60 -29.09 -22.02
CA ARG A 24 3.29 -28.66 -23.38
C ARG A 24 1.92 -29.23 -23.71
N THR A 25 0.95 -28.37 -24.00
CA THR A 25 -0.25 -28.77 -24.73
C THR A 25 -0.66 -27.66 -25.68
N GLU A 26 -0.32 -27.92 -26.95
CA GLU A 26 -1.12 -27.71 -28.17
C GLU A 26 -1.66 -26.32 -28.51
N LEU A 27 -1.06 -25.74 -29.57
CA LEU A 27 -1.73 -24.83 -30.49
C LEU A 27 -2.99 -25.50 -31.05
N LEU A 28 -4.16 -24.94 -30.75
CA LEU A 28 -5.38 -25.17 -31.51
C LEU A 28 -5.91 -23.82 -32.04
N LEU A 29 -5.90 -23.73 -33.37
CA LEU A 29 -6.48 -22.66 -34.16
C LEU A 29 -7.94 -23.04 -34.48
N ILE A 30 -8.94 -22.45 -33.81
CA ILE A 30 -10.32 -22.41 -34.34
C ILE A 30 -10.97 -21.05 -34.03
N GLN A 31 -11.09 -20.28 -35.11
CA GLN A 31 -12.17 -19.41 -35.58
C GLN A 31 -13.39 -19.14 -34.66
N ASP A 32 -13.54 -17.84 -34.36
CA ASP A 32 -14.75 -17.00 -34.24
C ASP A 32 -16.12 -17.68 -34.04
N THR A 33 -16.71 -17.48 -32.85
CA THR A 33 -18.11 -17.06 -32.69
C THR A 33 -18.24 -16.28 -31.37
N SER A 34 -18.54 -14.98 -31.46
CA SER A 34 -18.99 -14.19 -30.32
C SER A 34 -20.31 -14.76 -29.76
N PRO A 35 -20.53 -14.67 -28.43
CA PRO A 35 -21.54 -13.73 -27.98
C PRO A 35 -21.08 -12.88 -26.79
N VAL A 36 -21.62 -11.66 -26.77
CA VAL A 36 -21.59 -10.64 -25.71
C VAL A 36 -21.50 -11.26 -24.32
N SER A 37 -20.45 -10.92 -23.59
CA SER A 37 -20.37 -11.10 -22.14
C SER A 37 -19.77 -9.82 -21.56
N GLU A 38 -20.44 -9.31 -20.54
CA GLU A 38 -20.31 -8.00 -19.91
C GLU A 38 -18.86 -7.56 -19.68
N ASP A 39 -18.62 -6.25 -19.90
CA ASP A 39 -17.42 -5.52 -19.48
C ASP A 39 -17.16 -5.76 -17.99
N VAL A 40 -16.40 -6.80 -17.66
CA VAL A 40 -15.68 -6.84 -16.39
C VAL A 40 -14.46 -5.96 -16.61
N VAL A 41 -14.66 -4.65 -16.39
CA VAL A 41 -13.54 -3.73 -16.18
C VAL A 41 -12.72 -4.34 -15.04
N PRO A 42 -11.46 -4.74 -15.26
CA PRO A 42 -10.61 -5.10 -14.15
C PRO A 42 -10.43 -3.83 -13.31
N THR A 43 -11.03 -3.80 -12.11
CA THR A 43 -10.76 -2.77 -11.12
C THR A 43 -9.27 -2.83 -10.82
N ASN A 44 -8.53 -1.89 -11.39
CA ASN A 44 -7.08 -1.80 -11.28
C ASN A 44 -6.75 -1.23 -9.90
N LEU A 45 -6.96 -2.02 -8.85
CA LEU A 45 -6.82 -1.61 -7.45
C LEU A 45 -5.40 -1.14 -7.11
N GLU A 46 -4.38 -1.52 -7.89
CA GLU A 46 -3.01 -1.05 -7.68
C GLU A 46 -2.78 0.41 -8.13
N THR A 47 -3.57 0.93 -9.07
CA THR A 47 -3.43 2.35 -9.49
C THR A 47 -4.11 3.33 -8.55
N ASP A 48 -5.08 2.88 -7.75
CA ASP A 48 -5.89 3.79 -6.91
C ASP A 48 -5.22 4.14 -5.58
N LEU A 49 -4.14 3.43 -5.21
CA LEU A 49 -3.35 3.67 -4.00
C LEU A 49 -2.01 4.35 -4.27
N TYR A 50 -1.68 4.64 -5.54
CA TYR A 50 -0.45 5.32 -5.94
C TYR A 50 -0.75 6.50 -6.85
N GLN A 51 -0.11 7.64 -6.59
CA GLN A 51 -0.15 8.78 -7.50
C GLN A 51 1.20 9.48 -7.57
N GLU A 52 1.50 10.00 -8.75
CA GLU A 52 2.68 10.80 -9.01
C GLU A 52 2.28 12.11 -9.68
N GLN A 53 2.71 13.24 -9.11
CA GLN A 53 2.50 14.55 -9.70
C GLN A 53 3.66 15.48 -9.33
N ASN A 54 4.15 16.25 -10.31
CA ASN A 54 5.22 17.23 -10.11
C ASN A 54 6.50 16.64 -9.46
N GLY A 55 6.76 15.36 -9.72
CA GLY A 55 7.88 14.59 -9.18
C GLY A 55 7.72 14.15 -7.71
N ILE A 56 6.55 14.38 -7.11
CA ILE A 56 6.18 13.84 -5.80
C ILE A 56 5.41 12.55 -6.06
N GLU A 57 5.84 11.47 -5.42
CA GLU A 57 5.18 10.17 -5.42
C GLU A 57 4.53 9.97 -4.05
N ILE A 58 3.27 9.54 -4.03
CA ILE A 58 2.54 9.19 -2.81
C ILE A 58 1.88 7.83 -3.00
N THR A 59 2.10 6.95 -2.05
CA THR A 59 1.48 5.63 -1.94
C THR A 59 0.72 5.51 -0.64
N ILE A 60 -0.47 4.92 -0.67
CA ILE A 60 -1.17 4.44 0.52
C ILE A 60 -0.71 3.00 0.77
N GLU A 61 0.22 2.84 1.71
CA GLU A 61 0.84 1.55 2.04
C GLU A 61 -0.11 0.65 2.84
N ARG A 62 -0.97 1.26 3.67
CA ARG A 62 -1.92 0.52 4.51
C ARG A 62 -3.12 1.37 4.89
N ILE A 63 -4.28 0.71 4.98
CA ILE A 63 -5.52 1.26 5.51
C ILE A 63 -5.97 0.38 6.67
N GLU A 64 -6.16 0.96 7.84
CA GLU A 64 -6.67 0.24 9.01
C GLU A 64 -7.92 0.94 9.56
N GLN A 65 -9.04 0.20 9.64
CA GLN A 65 -10.26 0.68 10.29
C GLN A 65 -10.39 0.05 11.67
N ARG A 66 -10.46 0.90 12.70
CA ARG A 66 -10.71 0.51 14.09
C ARG A 66 -12.14 0.86 14.49
N GLU A 67 -12.46 0.78 15.78
CA GLU A 67 -13.82 1.03 16.28
C GLU A 67 -14.30 2.45 15.91
N ASP A 68 -13.47 3.46 16.21
CA ASP A 68 -13.81 4.89 16.05
C ASP A 68 -12.88 5.67 15.10
N VAL A 69 -11.82 5.04 14.59
CA VAL A 69 -10.82 5.74 13.75
C VAL A 69 -10.46 4.97 12.48
N THR A 70 -10.02 5.71 11.47
CA THR A 70 -9.33 5.20 10.29
C THR A 70 -7.88 5.67 10.32
N VAL A 71 -6.94 4.74 10.16
CA VAL A 71 -5.50 5.01 10.09
C VAL A 71 -5.03 4.75 8.67
N LEU A 72 -4.39 5.74 8.04
CA LEU A 72 -3.73 5.60 6.75
C LEU A 72 -2.23 5.67 6.94
N THR A 73 -1.50 4.63 6.50
CA THR A 73 -0.05 4.66 6.40
C THR A 73 0.31 5.08 4.98
N LEU A 74 1.08 6.15 4.86
CA LEU A 74 1.47 6.78 3.61
C LEU A 74 2.98 6.65 3.39
N GLY A 75 3.38 6.27 2.19
CA GLY A 75 4.75 6.39 1.69
C GLY A 75 4.85 7.60 0.77
N LEU A 76 5.77 8.51 1.03
CA LEU A 76 5.98 9.71 0.22
C LEU A 76 7.43 9.79 -0.23
N SER A 77 7.65 10.17 -1.48
CA SER A 77 8.98 10.27 -2.08
C SER A 77 9.08 11.49 -2.99
N ASN A 78 10.15 12.27 -2.85
CA ASN A 78 10.46 13.41 -3.72
C ASN A 78 11.91 13.88 -3.60
N HIS A 79 12.50 14.36 -4.69
CA HIS A 79 13.89 14.86 -4.70
C HIS A 79 14.07 16.37 -4.49
N ARG A 80 12.98 17.15 -4.43
CA ARG A 80 12.99 18.63 -4.53
C ARG A 80 12.41 19.35 -3.31
N PHE A 81 11.51 18.71 -2.59
CA PHE A 81 10.69 19.27 -1.53
C PHE A 81 10.88 18.42 -0.27
N ASP A 82 10.79 19.08 0.88
CA ASP A 82 10.77 18.43 2.18
C ASP A 82 9.33 17.97 2.47
N LEU A 83 9.08 16.67 2.40
CA LEU A 83 7.77 16.08 2.66
C LEU A 83 7.54 15.78 4.15
N GLY A 84 8.51 16.05 5.02
CA GLY A 84 8.43 15.78 6.45
C GLY A 84 7.75 16.88 7.26
N GLN A 85 7.11 17.86 6.59
CA GLN A 85 6.48 19.00 7.24
C GLN A 85 5.10 18.62 7.79
N ASP A 86 4.89 18.85 9.09
CA ASP A 86 3.63 18.51 9.78
C ASP A 86 2.39 19.09 9.09
N VAL A 87 2.50 20.31 8.57
CA VAL A 87 1.41 21.03 7.89
C VAL A 87 0.77 20.24 6.75
N ILE A 88 1.53 19.37 6.09
CA ILE A 88 1.05 18.51 5.00
C ILE A 88 -0.03 17.55 5.51
N TYR A 89 0.20 16.98 6.69
CA TYR A 89 -0.65 15.96 7.29
C TYR A 89 -1.78 16.58 8.13
N GLU A 90 -1.55 17.74 8.74
CA GLU A 90 -2.56 18.54 9.44
C GLU A 90 -3.65 19.05 8.49
N GLN A 91 -3.32 19.28 7.22
CA GLN A 91 -4.26 19.72 6.19
C GLN A 91 -4.89 18.56 5.40
N ALA A 92 -4.46 17.33 5.64
CA ALA A 92 -5.02 16.16 4.98
C ALA A 92 -6.50 15.98 5.37
N THR A 93 -7.32 15.55 4.41
CA THR A 93 -8.72 15.25 4.68
C THR A 93 -9.12 13.88 4.16
N LEU A 94 -9.99 13.20 4.89
CA LEU A 94 -10.64 11.95 4.49
C LEU A 94 -12.15 12.20 4.39
N ASN A 95 -12.67 12.22 3.16
CA ASN A 95 -14.05 12.62 2.82
C ASN A 95 -14.41 14.02 3.31
N GLY A 96 -13.46 14.95 3.20
CA GLY A 96 -13.62 16.33 3.63
C GLY A 96 -13.53 16.55 5.14
N GLN A 97 -13.32 15.50 5.94
CA GLN A 97 -13.01 15.64 7.37
C GLN A 97 -11.50 15.73 7.57
N ALA A 98 -11.06 16.70 8.36
CA ALA A 98 -9.63 16.87 8.67
C ALA A 98 -9.06 15.68 9.44
N SER A 99 -7.74 15.50 9.36
CA SER A 99 -7.02 14.56 10.21
C SER A 99 -7.17 14.92 11.69
N ILE A 100 -7.20 13.89 12.54
CA ILE A 100 -7.18 14.02 14.01
C ILE A 100 -5.74 14.28 14.47
N SER A 101 -4.80 13.52 13.91
CA SER A 101 -3.38 13.56 14.26
C SER A 101 -2.55 12.81 13.23
N HIS A 102 -1.24 13.00 13.26
CA HIS A 102 -0.29 12.21 12.49
C HIS A 102 0.97 11.88 13.29
N THR A 103 1.70 10.88 12.81
CA THR A 103 3.07 10.59 13.22
C THR A 103 3.92 10.35 11.98
N ILE A 104 5.23 10.59 12.09
CA ILE A 104 6.20 10.35 11.02
C ILE A 104 7.20 9.30 11.53
N PRO A 105 6.92 7.99 11.36
CA PRO A 105 7.81 6.94 11.86
C PRO A 105 9.20 6.98 11.22
N THR A 106 9.27 7.29 9.92
CA THR A 106 10.51 7.33 9.16
C THR A 106 10.59 8.62 8.35
N ASN A 107 11.71 9.34 8.47
CA ASN A 107 11.99 10.53 7.67
C ASN A 107 13.46 10.52 7.25
N ALA A 108 13.71 10.38 5.95
CA ALA A 108 15.05 10.53 5.40
C ALA A 108 15.53 11.98 5.55
N VAL A 109 16.84 12.18 5.74
CA VAL A 109 17.42 13.52 5.90
C VAL A 109 16.99 14.44 4.75
N GLY A 110 16.37 15.57 5.09
CA GLY A 110 15.86 16.55 4.13
C GLY A 110 14.43 16.29 3.63
N GLY A 111 13.74 15.26 4.13
CA GLY A 111 12.33 15.02 3.80
C GLY A 111 12.08 14.34 2.47
N HIS A 112 13.10 13.73 1.87
CA HIS A 112 13.01 13.16 0.52
C HIS A 112 12.26 11.83 0.44
N HIS A 113 12.24 11.08 1.53
CA HIS A 113 11.47 9.85 1.67
C HIS A 113 10.86 9.84 3.06
N VAL A 114 9.55 9.78 3.14
CA VAL A 114 8.79 9.90 4.39
C VAL A 114 7.76 8.80 4.48
N GLU A 115 7.70 8.13 5.61
CA GLU A 115 6.55 7.31 6.00
C GLU A 115 5.76 8.09 7.04
N ALA A 116 4.45 8.18 6.87
CA ALA A 116 3.57 8.86 7.82
C ALA A 116 2.35 7.99 8.15
N GLU A 117 1.91 8.03 9.40
CA GLU A 117 0.60 7.50 9.80
C GLU A 117 -0.33 8.67 10.10
N VAL A 118 -1.46 8.73 9.41
CA VAL A 118 -2.46 9.79 9.58
C VAL A 118 -3.76 9.19 10.09
N LEU A 119 -4.25 9.73 11.20
CA LEU A 119 -5.49 9.30 11.85
C LEU A 119 -6.64 10.21 11.44
N PHE A 120 -7.79 9.60 11.17
CA PHE A 120 -9.05 10.27 10.88
C PHE A 120 -10.17 9.66 11.72
N GLU A 121 -11.25 10.41 11.89
CA GLU A 121 -12.53 9.85 12.33
C GLU A 121 -12.94 8.69 11.41
N LYS A 122 -13.57 7.66 11.98
CA LYS A 122 -14.06 6.56 11.18
C LYS A 122 -15.09 7.04 10.15
N THR A 123 -14.93 6.54 8.94
CA THR A 123 -15.78 6.91 7.80
C THR A 123 -16.26 5.67 7.05
N THR A 124 -17.39 5.81 6.36
CA THR A 124 -17.96 4.78 5.48
C THR A 124 -17.55 4.95 4.02
N SER A 125 -16.88 6.04 3.63
CA SER A 125 -16.34 6.26 2.28
C SER A 125 -14.85 6.57 2.35
N GLY A 126 -14.12 6.37 1.25
CA GLY A 126 -12.66 6.51 1.24
C GLY A 126 -12.14 7.46 0.17
N SER A 127 -12.26 8.78 0.37
CA SER A 127 -11.62 9.78 -0.49
C SER A 127 -10.60 10.59 0.30
N LEU A 128 -9.31 10.32 0.11
CA LEU A 128 -8.21 11.05 0.73
C LEU A 128 -7.77 12.21 -0.16
N VAL A 129 -7.64 13.40 0.42
CA VAL A 129 -7.06 14.58 -0.23
C VAL A 129 -5.89 15.09 0.59
N LEU A 130 -4.75 15.34 -0.08
CA LEU A 130 -3.52 15.83 0.56
C LEU A 130 -2.78 16.78 -0.40
N THR A 131 -2.24 17.88 0.13
CA THR A 131 -1.56 18.93 -0.66
C THR A 131 -0.16 19.15 -0.08
N PRO A 132 0.85 18.36 -0.49
CA PRO A 132 2.20 18.45 0.09
C PRO A 132 2.90 19.78 -0.17
N VAL A 133 2.58 20.40 -1.31
CA VAL A 133 3.13 21.68 -1.74
C VAL A 133 2.06 22.50 -2.44
N GLU A 134 2.18 23.82 -2.37
CA GLU A 134 1.23 24.73 -3.02
C GLU A 134 1.06 24.37 -4.51
N GLY A 135 -0.20 24.26 -4.93
CA GLY A 135 -0.57 23.93 -6.31
C GLY A 135 -0.41 22.47 -6.72
N THR A 136 -0.05 21.56 -5.80
CA THR A 136 -0.01 20.10 -6.06
C THR A 136 -0.88 19.37 -5.06
N THR A 137 -2.07 18.95 -5.51
CA THR A 137 -3.04 18.22 -4.69
C THR A 137 -3.20 16.80 -5.23
N PHE A 138 -3.11 15.84 -4.32
CA PHE A 138 -3.35 14.42 -4.57
C PHE A 138 -4.75 14.05 -4.09
N THR A 139 -5.43 13.18 -4.82
CA THR A 139 -6.79 12.74 -4.46
C THR A 139 -6.96 11.25 -4.74
N PHE A 140 -6.94 10.44 -3.69
CA PHE A 140 -7.16 9.01 -3.77
C PHE A 140 -8.63 8.73 -3.48
N ASN A 141 -9.34 8.10 -4.41
CA ASN A 141 -10.77 7.83 -4.29
C ASN A 141 -11.02 6.33 -4.15
N ASN A 142 -12.21 5.97 -3.66
CA ASN A 142 -12.69 4.60 -3.57
C ASN A 142 -11.72 3.67 -2.79
N LEU A 143 -11.19 4.16 -1.67
CA LEU A 143 -10.26 3.37 -0.84
C LEU A 143 -10.88 2.09 -0.24
N TRP A 144 -12.21 1.94 -0.31
CA TRP A 144 -12.99 0.72 -0.06
C TRP A 144 -14.42 0.86 -0.60
#